data_AF-A0A959N015-F1
#
_entry.id   AF-A0A959N015-F1
#
_cell.length_a   1.000
_cell.length_b   1.000
_cell.length_c   1.000
_cell.angle_alpha   90.00
_cell.angle_beta   90.00
_cell.angle_gamma   90.00
#
_symmetry.space_group_name_H-M   'P 1'
#
loop_
_entity.id
_entity.type
_entity.pdbx_description
1 polymer ?
#
loop_
_entity_poly.entity_id
_entity_poly.type
_entity_poly.pdbx_seq_one_letter_code
_entity_poly.pdbx_strand_id
1 'polypeptide(L)' 'MPDIQVVNFGDNSIDLIIYFRADNSNWLVIKSDVMTSIYKNLNEEGIEIPLPQRDLHIKSVDEEVMSEISKKETGKKE' A
#
# COMPACT_ATOMS: atom_id res chain seq x y z
N MET A 1 -26.62 -3.50 7.59
CA MET A 1 -25.46 -2.68 8.04
C MET A 1 -24.21 -3.46 7.68
N PRO A 2 -23.19 -2.83 7.08
CA PRO A 2 -21.92 -3.50 6.82
C PRO A 2 -21.22 -3.85 8.15
N ASP A 3 -20.53 -4.98 8.18
CA ASP A 3 -19.68 -5.40 9.30
C ASP A 3 -18.22 -5.40 8.87
N ILE A 4 -17.33 -4.90 9.74
CA ILE A 4 -15.91 -4.70 9.43
C ILE A 4 -15.09 -5.34 10.54
N GLN A 5 -14.21 -6.26 10.16
CA GLN A 5 -13.40 -7.03 11.10
C GLN A 5 -11.92 -6.92 10.76
N VAL A 6 -11.09 -6.73 11.78
CA VAL A 6 -9.65 -6.98 11.70
C VAL A 6 -9.46 -8.48 11.85
N VAL A 7 -8.89 -9.12 10.83
CA VAL A 7 -8.75 -10.58 10.82
C VAL A 7 -7.32 -11.03 11.08
N ASN A 8 -6.33 -10.18 10.82
CA ASN A 8 -4.93 -10.51 11.04
C ASN A 8 -4.06 -9.24 11.13
N PHE A 9 -2.92 -9.38 11.81
CA PHE A 9 -1.80 -8.45 11.73
C PHE A 9 -0.71 -9.13 10.89
N GLY A 10 -0.66 -8.79 9.61
CA GLY A 10 0.36 -9.29 8.69
C GLY A 10 1.72 -8.67 8.96
N ASP A 11 2.75 -9.19 8.30
CA ASP A 11 4.15 -8.78 8.53
C ASP A 11 4.36 -7.27 8.35
N ASN A 12 3.62 -6.63 7.43
CA ASN A 12 3.64 -5.19 7.17
C ASN A 12 2.25 -4.63 6.85
N SER A 13 1.17 -5.28 7.33
CA SER A 13 -0.21 -4.88 7.02
C SER A 13 -1.17 -5.19 8.16
N ILE A 14 -2.31 -4.51 8.17
CA ILE A 14 -3.50 -4.92 8.93
C ILE A 14 -4.51 -5.44 7.93
N ASP A 15 -4.91 -6.70 8.08
CA ASP A 15 -5.84 -7.33 7.14
C ASP A 15 -7.27 -7.09 7.64
N LEU A 16 -8.08 -6.46 6.80
CA LEU A 16 -9.48 -6.13 7.07
C LEU A 16 -10.42 -6.94 6.17
N ILE A 17 -11.53 -7.42 6.73
CA ILE A 17 -12.64 -7.99 5.97
C ILE A 17 -13.89 -7.15 6.16
N ILE A 18 -14.59 -6.89 5.07
CA ILE A 18 -15.84 -6.13 5.04
C ILE A 18 -16.96 -7.04 4.53
N TYR A 19 -17.96 -7.26 5.37
CA TYR A 19 -19.17 -7.98 5.02
C TYR A 19 -20.30 -6.99 4.73
N PHE A 20 -20.84 -7.01 3.53
CA PHE A 20 -22.01 -6.22 3.17
C PHE A 20 -22.95 -7.01 2.28
N ARG A 21 -24.23 -6.62 2.29
CA ARG A 21 -25.28 -7.22 1.46
C ARG A 21 -25.67 -6.24 0.37
N ALA A 22 -25.92 -6.76 -0.82
CA ALA A 22 -26.43 -6.00 -1.96
C ALA A 22 -27.27 -6.91 -2.84
N ASP A 23 -28.15 -6.33 -3.65
CA ASP A 23 -28.98 -7.09 -4.60
C ASP A 23 -28.12 -7.74 -5.68
N ASN A 24 -28.45 -8.99 -6.02
CA ASN A 24 -27.67 -9.78 -6.98
C ASN A 24 -27.57 -9.11 -8.36
N SER A 25 -28.62 -8.41 -8.79
CA SER A 25 -28.65 -7.70 -10.08
C SER A 25 -27.57 -6.62 -10.19
N ASN A 26 -27.20 -6.01 -9.07
CA ASN A 26 -26.27 -4.88 -9.02
C ASN A 26 -24.99 -5.21 -8.26
N TRP A 27 -24.78 -6.47 -7.86
CA TRP A 27 -23.67 -6.89 -7.01
C TRP A 27 -22.31 -6.40 -7.52
N LEU A 28 -22.04 -6.56 -8.81
CA LEU A 28 -20.75 -6.20 -9.39
C LEU A 28 -20.50 -4.68 -9.32
N VAL A 29 -21.52 -3.89 -9.64
CA VAL A 29 -21.45 -2.42 -9.63
C VAL A 29 -21.25 -1.94 -8.20
N ILE A 30 -22.08 -2.39 -7.26
CA ILE A 30 -22.00 -2.00 -5.86
C ILE A 30 -20.65 -2.40 -5.25
N LYS A 31 -20.14 -3.61 -5.57
CA LYS A 31 -18.82 -4.05 -5.11
C LYS A 31 -17.71 -3.14 -5.63
N SER A 32 -17.76 -2.76 -6.91
CA SER A 32 -16.79 -1.85 -7.52
C SER A 32 -16.81 -0.45 -6.88
N ASP A 33 -18.01 0.09 -6.65
CA ASP A 33 -18.20 1.40 -6.03
C ASP A 33 -17.69 1.42 -4.59
N VAL A 34 -17.98 0.39 -3.81
CA VAL A 34 -17.46 0.23 -2.44
C VAL A 34 -15.94 0.17 -2.45
N MET A 35 -15.34 -0.66 -3.32
CA MET A 35 -13.88 -0.81 -3.38
C MET A 35 -13.18 0.50 -3.78
N THR A 36 -13.75 1.22 -4.75
CA THR A 36 -13.25 2.50 -5.23
C THR A 36 -13.35 3.58 -4.14
N SER A 37 -14.48 3.60 -3.41
CA SER A 37 -14.70 4.54 -2.31
C SER A 37 -13.73 4.29 -1.16
N ILE A 38 -13.47 3.02 -0.81
CA ILE A 38 -12.46 2.66 0.20
C ILE A 38 -11.09 3.17 -0.24
N TYR A 39 -10.65 2.85 -1.46
CA TYR A 39 -9.36 3.30 -1.97
C TYR A 39 -9.22 4.82 -1.94
N LYS A 40 -10.25 5.55 -2.40
CA LYS A 40 -10.23 7.01 -2.43
C LYS A 40 -10.14 7.61 -1.02
N ASN A 41 -11.00 7.17 -0.10
CA ASN A 41 -11.03 7.70 1.26
C ASN A 41 -9.73 7.38 2.02
N LEU A 42 -9.16 6.17 1.85
CA LEU A 42 -7.87 5.83 2.46
C LEU A 42 -6.76 6.78 1.97
N ASN A 43 -6.70 7.05 0.66
CA ASN A 43 -5.72 7.99 0.12
C ASN A 43 -5.95 9.44 0.58
N GLU A 44 -7.19 9.90 0.66
CA GLU A 44 -7.53 11.25 1.12
C GLU A 44 -7.12 11.48 2.58
N GLU A 45 -7.25 10.46 3.43
CA GLU A 45 -6.83 10.49 4.84
C GLU A 45 -5.33 10.14 5.03
N GLY A 46 -4.57 9.93 3.95
CA GLY A 46 -3.15 9.58 4.02
C GLY A 46 -2.86 8.18 4.58
N ILE A 47 -3.83 7.27 4.54
CA ILE A 47 -3.67 5.87 4.94
C ILE A 47 -3.16 5.08 3.73
N GLU A 48 -1.91 4.66 3.79
CA GLU A 48 -1.24 3.92 2.72
C GLU A 48 -1.67 2.44 2.69
N ILE A 49 -1.88 1.90 1.48
CA ILE A 49 -2.05 0.45 1.27
C ILE A 49 -0.65 -0.15 1.07
N PRO A 50 -0.19 -1.01 1.99
CA PRO A 50 1.18 -1.51 1.96
C PRO A 50 1.42 -2.37 0.72
N LEU A 51 2.50 -2.06 0.00
CA LEU A 51 3.03 -2.91 -1.06
C LEU A 51 3.88 -4.04 -0.46
N PRO A 52 4.09 -5.17 -1.18
CA PRO A 52 4.99 -6.21 -0.73
C PRO A 52 6.39 -5.64 -0.47
N GLN A 53 6.80 -5.64 0.79
CA GLN A 53 8.14 -5.18 1.14
C GLN A 53 9.17 -6.27 0.84
N ARG A 54 10.34 -5.86 0.35
CA ARG A 54 11.49 -6.73 0.13
C ARG A 54 12.70 -6.07 0.76
N ASP A 55 13.25 -6.70 1.79
CA ASP A 55 14.53 -6.26 2.36
C ASP A 55 15.67 -6.65 1.42
N LEU A 56 16.43 -5.65 0.96
CA LEU A 56 17.63 -5.88 0.16
C LEU A 56 18.86 -5.86 1.07
N HIS A 57 19.43 -7.03 1.37
CA HIS A 57 20.70 -7.13 2.08
C HIS A 57 21.87 -7.13 1.08
N ILE A 58 22.52 -5.99 0.90
CA ILE A 58 23.65 -5.85 -0.02
C ILE A 58 24.94 -6.30 0.68
N LYS A 59 25.57 -7.38 0.19
CA LYS A 59 26.80 -7.95 0.78
C LYS A 59 28.09 -7.31 0.27
N SER A 60 28.04 -6.66 -0.89
CA SER A 60 29.16 -5.93 -1.48
C SER A 60 28.59 -4.89 -2.44
N VAL A 61 29.04 -3.65 -2.33
CA VAL A 61 28.76 -2.59 -3.31
C VAL A 61 30.02 -2.39 -4.11
N ASP A 62 29.89 -2.29 -5.43
CA ASP A 62 31.01 -1.92 -6.29
C ASP A 62 31.50 -0.51 -5.93
N GLU A 63 32.82 -0.34 -5.83
CA GLU A 63 33.45 0.92 -5.41
C GLU A 63 33.13 2.06 -6.40
N GLU A 64 32.93 1.72 -7.68
CA GLU A 64 32.54 2.68 -8.72
C GLU A 64 31.13 3.22 -8.46
N VAL A 65 30.18 2.36 -8.04
CA VAL A 65 28.80 2.71 -7.68
C VAL A 65 28.75 3.57 -6.41
N MET A 66 29.58 3.26 -5.40
CA MET A 66 29.68 4.08 -4.19
C MET A 66 30.16 5.51 -4.49
N SER A 67 31.11 5.65 -5.42
CA SER A 67 31.64 6.95 -5.84
C SER A 67 30.60 7.82 -6.56
N GLU A 68 29.66 7.21 -7.28
CA GLU A 68 28.58 7.91 -7.98
C GLU A 68 27.45 8.33 -7.04
N ILE A 69 27.11 7.51 -6.06
CA ILE A 69 26.09 7.83 -5.04
C ILE A 69 26.56 9.03 -4.21
N SER A 70 27.83 9.05 -3.78
CA SER A 70 28.40 10.16 -3.00
C SER A 70 28.46 11.48 -3.77
N LYS A 71 28.55 11.45 -5.11
CA LYS A 71 28.53 12.66 -5.95
C LYS A 71 27.11 13.22 -6.14
N LYS A 72 26.08 12.38 -6.10
CA LYS A 72 24.67 12.80 -6.28
C LYS A 72 24.09 13.50 -5.04
N GLU A 73 24.55 13.17 -3.84
CA GLU A 73 24.08 13.82 -2.60
C GLU A 73 24.51 15.29 -2.47
N THR A 74 25.61 15.68 -3.13
CA THR A 74 26.12 17.06 -3.10
C THR A 74 25.40 18.00 -4.08
N GLY A 75 24.48 17.48 -4.92
CA GLY A 75 23.82 18.23 -6.00
C GLY A 75 22.36 18.62 -5.75
N LYS A 76 21.76 18.32 -4.59
CA LYS A 76 20.35 18.65 -4.28
C LYS A 76 20.24 19.61 -3.10
N LYS A 77 20.91 20.75 -3.21
CA LYS A 77 20.73 21.93 -2.36
C LYS A 77 20.58 23.16 -3.25
N GLU A 78 19.44 23.27 -3.92
CA GLU A 78 18.91 24.51 -4.51
C GLU A 78 17.39 24.40 -4.66
#